data_AF-A0A0C2F9W9-F1
#
_entry.id   AF-A0A0C2F9W9-F1
#
_cell.length_a   1.000
_cell.length_b   1.000
_cell.length_c   1.000
_cell.angle_alpha   90.00
_cell.angle_beta   90.00
_cell.angle_gamma   90.00
#
_symmetry.space_group_name_H-M   'P 1'
#
loop_
_entity.id
_entity.type
_entity.pdbx_description
1 polymer ?
#
loop_
_entity_poly.entity_id
_entity_poly.type
_entity_poly.pdbx_seq_one_letter_code
_entity_poly.pdbx_strand_id
1 'polypeptide(L)'
;MRVAQLVPWGAVLTGFAASPTSAAPNADTSVYHDSETGFTFTQYNGKYTLNNAAITFRVAVPSGVPANTNFDVVLQIVAPRDVGWAGLAWGGGMTQNPLAAAWGTSTGAIISSRWATGHYLPQAYAGSTYQIFKRGTKNNGTHWQVTAKCSGCTSYAYGSSSIISRLSPTGSNRFAFAYSALKPSNPSSNTSDFGEHSVIGYWNHDFGSAANPSFTSLVAKNL
;
A
#
# COMPACT_ATOMS: atom_id res chain seq x y z
N MET A 1 69.18 48.32 4.15
CA MET A 1 68.10 48.46 3.15
C MET A 1 67.07 47.37 3.40
N ARG A 2 65.79 47.75 3.40
CA ARG A 2 64.63 46.92 3.72
C ARG A 2 64.44 45.76 2.73
N VAL A 3 63.59 44.81 3.15
CA VAL A 3 62.70 43.88 2.38
C VAL A 3 62.92 42.46 2.93
N ALA A 4 61.94 41.64 3.30
CA ALA A 4 60.51 41.75 3.59
C ALA A 4 60.15 40.43 4.29
N GLN A 5 59.22 40.46 5.25
CA GLN A 5 58.65 39.26 5.85
C GLN A 5 57.76 38.53 4.84
N LEU A 6 57.91 37.21 4.74
CA LEU A 6 56.95 36.33 4.08
C LEU A 6 56.61 35.18 5.03
N VAL A 7 55.37 35.22 5.53
CA VAL A 7 54.66 34.07 6.12
C VAL A 7 53.79 33.48 5.01
N PRO A 8 53.90 32.17 4.78
CA PRO A 8 52.71 31.35 4.59
C PRO A 8 52.90 29.96 5.24
N TRP A 9 51.92 29.10 5.45
CA TRP A 9 50.47 29.14 5.57
C TRP A 9 50.15 27.79 6.24
N GLY A 10 49.26 27.79 7.22
CA GLY A 10 48.84 26.57 7.92
C GLY A 10 48.11 25.61 6.98
N ALA A 11 48.46 24.32 7.04
CA ALA A 11 47.69 23.27 6.41
C ALA A 11 46.38 23.08 7.21
N VAL A 12 45.26 23.41 6.57
CA VAL A 12 43.91 23.16 7.08
C VAL A 12 43.59 21.67 6.87
N LEU A 13 43.38 20.94 7.98
CA LEU A 13 42.77 19.61 7.97
C LEU A 13 41.30 19.76 7.58
N THR A 14 40.95 19.40 6.35
CA THR A 14 39.56 19.25 5.93
C THR A 14 39.00 17.93 6.45
N GLY A 15 38.37 17.99 7.62
CA GLY A 15 37.51 16.91 8.10
C GLY A 15 36.27 16.82 7.22
N PHE A 16 36.09 15.70 6.52
CA PHE A 16 34.81 15.35 5.92
C PHE A 16 33.82 15.05 7.06
N ALA A 17 33.00 16.04 7.41
CA ALA A 17 31.82 15.81 8.21
C ALA A 17 30.83 14.98 7.39
N ALA A 18 30.73 13.68 7.67
CA ALA A 18 29.64 12.87 7.18
C ALA A 18 28.33 13.48 7.70
N SER A 19 27.53 14.05 6.79
CA SER A 19 26.18 14.46 7.13
C SER A 19 25.39 13.24 7.58
N PRO A 20 24.69 13.27 8.72
CA PRO A 20 23.81 12.17 9.08
C PRO A 20 22.76 12.06 7.98
N THR A 21 22.77 10.94 7.26
CA THR A 21 21.64 10.54 6.42
C THR A 21 20.41 10.56 7.31
N SER A 22 19.48 11.46 7.02
CA SER A 22 18.17 11.52 7.64
C SER A 22 17.58 10.11 7.69
N ALA A 23 17.40 9.56 8.89
CA ALA A 23 16.65 8.33 9.07
C ALA A 23 15.29 8.52 8.41
N ALA A 24 14.92 7.60 7.52
CA ALA A 24 13.56 7.55 6.98
C ALA A 24 12.56 7.51 8.16
N PRO A 25 11.37 8.15 8.05
CA PRO A 25 10.35 8.02 9.08
C PRO A 25 10.11 6.54 9.39
N ASN A 26 9.99 6.18 10.67
CA ASN A 26 9.69 4.83 11.16
C ASN A 26 8.43 4.30 10.46
N ALA A 27 8.60 3.59 9.35
CA ALA A 27 7.52 2.88 8.70
C ALA A 27 7.23 1.60 9.48
N ASP A 28 5.96 1.23 9.58
CA ASP A 28 5.51 0.05 10.31
C ASP A 28 5.68 -1.25 9.48
N THR A 29 6.40 -1.16 8.36
CA THR A 29 6.48 -2.18 7.33
C THR A 29 7.85 -2.83 7.23
N SER A 30 7.87 -4.10 6.82
CA SER A 30 9.08 -4.85 6.47
C SER A 30 9.07 -5.26 5.00
N VAL A 31 10.23 -5.37 4.36
CA VAL A 31 10.34 -5.88 2.98
C VAL A 31 9.94 -7.36 2.91
N TYR A 32 9.23 -7.73 1.85
CA TYR A 32 8.84 -9.11 1.54
C TYR A 32 9.07 -9.40 0.05
N HIS A 33 9.86 -10.43 -0.25
CA HIS A 33 10.07 -10.90 -1.61
C HIS A 33 9.11 -12.06 -1.90
N ASP A 34 8.16 -11.84 -2.80
CA ASP A 34 7.19 -12.86 -3.18
C ASP A 34 7.73 -13.71 -4.34
N SER A 35 8.13 -14.95 -4.05
CA SER A 35 8.63 -15.87 -5.06
C SER A 35 7.56 -16.32 -6.06
N GLU A 36 6.28 -16.23 -5.69
CA GLU A 36 5.18 -16.65 -6.55
C GLU A 36 4.96 -15.67 -7.70
N THR A 37 4.92 -14.37 -7.41
CA THR A 37 4.68 -13.31 -8.41
C THR A 37 5.96 -12.66 -8.92
N GLY A 38 7.05 -12.72 -8.14
CA GLY A 38 8.32 -12.06 -8.42
C GLY A 38 8.41 -10.61 -7.97
N PHE A 39 7.37 -10.07 -7.32
CA PHE A 39 7.39 -8.71 -6.77
C PHE A 39 8.16 -8.63 -5.45
N THR A 40 8.83 -7.51 -5.25
CA THR A 40 9.22 -7.03 -3.92
C THR A 40 8.11 -6.14 -3.37
N PHE A 41 7.60 -6.49 -2.20
CA PHE A 41 6.59 -5.75 -1.47
C PHE A 41 7.19 -5.13 -0.21
N THR A 42 6.58 -4.08 0.31
CA THR A 42 6.61 -3.80 1.75
C THR A 42 5.33 -4.33 2.38
N GLN A 43 5.44 -4.87 3.60
CA GLN A 43 4.41 -5.64 4.28
C GLN A 43 4.10 -5.04 5.64
N TYR A 44 2.81 -4.90 5.95
CA TYR A 44 2.29 -4.63 7.28
C TYR A 44 1.40 -5.80 7.76
N ASN A 45 1.50 -6.17 9.03
CA ASN A 45 0.67 -7.20 9.67
C ASN A 45 -0.35 -6.53 10.60
N GLY A 46 -1.56 -6.29 10.09
CA GLY A 46 -2.65 -5.65 10.83
C GLY A 46 -3.34 -6.64 11.76
N LYS A 47 -3.08 -6.54 13.06
CA LYS A 47 -3.74 -7.36 14.08
C LYS A 47 -5.23 -7.04 14.14
N TYR A 48 -6.08 -8.06 14.04
CA TYR A 48 -7.54 -7.89 14.10
C TYR A 48 -8.20 -8.61 15.29
N THR A 49 -7.39 -9.25 16.14
CA THR A 49 -7.81 -9.95 17.35
C THR A 49 -6.78 -9.72 18.47
N LEU A 50 -7.15 -10.13 19.69
CA LEU A 50 -6.24 -10.09 20.85
C LEU A 50 -5.19 -11.23 20.86
N ASN A 51 -5.41 -12.31 20.09
CA ASN A 51 -4.49 -13.46 20.04
C ASN A 51 -3.38 -13.33 18.98
N ASN A 52 -3.03 -12.10 18.59
CA ASN A 52 -2.04 -11.78 17.56
C ASN A 52 -2.35 -12.32 16.14
N ALA A 53 -3.58 -12.73 15.84
CA ALA A 53 -3.97 -13.00 14.44
C ALA A 53 -3.93 -11.70 13.64
N ALA A 54 -3.42 -11.77 12.41
CA ALA A 54 -3.19 -10.59 11.58
C ALA A 54 -3.62 -10.81 10.13
N ILE A 55 -4.14 -9.74 9.54
CA ILE A 55 -4.28 -9.61 8.08
C ILE A 55 -3.00 -8.98 7.56
N THR A 56 -2.41 -9.58 6.55
CA THR A 56 -1.19 -9.08 5.91
C THR A 56 -1.56 -8.19 4.74
N PHE A 57 -1.08 -6.95 4.75
CA PHE A 57 -1.21 -5.99 3.66
C PHE A 57 0.16 -5.75 3.03
N ARG A 58 0.25 -5.92 1.72
CA ARG A 58 1.49 -5.79 0.96
C ARG A 58 1.29 -4.84 -0.21
N VAL A 59 2.21 -3.90 -0.40
CA VAL A 59 2.20 -3.01 -1.58
C VAL A 59 3.53 -3.09 -2.30
N ALA A 60 3.47 -3.19 -3.62
CA ALA A 60 4.60 -3.08 -4.53
C ALA A 60 4.37 -1.89 -5.48
N VAL A 61 5.42 -1.13 -5.75
CA VAL A 61 5.36 0.09 -6.57
C VAL A 61 6.40 0.04 -7.70
N PRO A 62 6.19 0.76 -8.82
CA PRO A 62 7.22 0.92 -9.83
C PRO A 62 8.40 1.74 -9.30
N SER A 63 9.61 1.40 -9.74
CA SER A 63 10.80 2.22 -9.43
C SER A 63 10.83 3.50 -10.26
N GLY A 64 11.46 4.55 -9.74
CA GLY A 64 11.78 5.76 -10.53
C GLY A 64 10.57 6.63 -10.88
N VAL A 65 9.45 6.46 -10.17
CA VAL A 65 8.27 7.32 -10.32
C VAL A 65 8.59 8.73 -9.81
N PRO A 66 8.43 9.78 -10.63
CA PRO A 66 8.63 11.15 -10.17
C PRO A 66 7.59 11.54 -9.11
N ALA A 67 7.98 12.41 -8.18
CA ALA A 67 7.05 12.98 -7.21
C ALA A 67 5.85 13.66 -7.93
N ASN A 68 4.68 13.62 -7.28
CA ASN A 68 3.45 14.23 -7.77
C ASN A 68 2.90 13.67 -9.11
N THR A 69 3.33 12.47 -9.51
CA THR A 69 2.77 11.78 -10.68
C THR A 69 1.85 10.63 -10.26
N ASN A 70 0.93 10.27 -11.15
CA ASN A 70 0.05 9.12 -10.94
C ASN A 70 0.80 7.84 -11.31
N PHE A 71 0.64 6.78 -10.52
CA PHE A 71 1.28 5.50 -10.79
C PHE A 71 0.41 4.33 -10.34
N ASP A 72 0.51 3.23 -11.07
CA ASP A 72 -0.11 1.96 -10.68
C ASP A 72 0.67 1.33 -9.51
N VAL A 73 -0.03 0.55 -8.70
CA VAL A 73 0.55 -0.22 -7.59
C VAL A 73 0.01 -1.63 -7.62
N VAL A 74 0.70 -2.58 -7.00
CA VAL A 74 0.14 -3.91 -6.74
C VAL A 74 -0.17 -4.02 -5.26
N LEU A 75 -1.43 -4.35 -4.95
CA LEU A 75 -1.89 -4.65 -3.61
C LEU A 75 -2.04 -6.17 -3.46
N GLN A 76 -1.48 -6.71 -2.39
CA GLN A 76 -1.75 -8.07 -1.95
C GLN A 76 -2.30 -8.07 -0.52
N ILE A 77 -3.44 -8.72 -0.33
CA ILE A 77 -4.06 -8.93 0.98
C ILE A 77 -4.06 -10.42 1.25
N VAL A 78 -3.45 -10.85 2.36
CA VAL A 78 -3.49 -12.23 2.87
C VAL A 78 -4.23 -12.21 4.20
N ALA A 79 -5.32 -12.95 4.29
CA ALA A 79 -6.15 -12.95 5.48
C ALA A 79 -6.51 -14.38 5.90
N PRO A 80 -6.56 -14.66 7.21
CA PRO A 80 -7.04 -15.96 7.70
C PRO A 80 -8.48 -16.23 7.28
N ARG A 81 -8.89 -17.50 7.26
CA ARG A 81 -10.20 -17.97 6.78
C ARG A 81 -11.39 -17.45 7.59
N ASP A 82 -11.19 -17.12 8.86
CA ASP A 82 -12.22 -16.51 9.72
C ASP A 82 -12.50 -15.04 9.35
N VAL A 83 -11.65 -14.44 8.50
CA VAL A 83 -11.85 -13.10 7.99
C VAL A 83 -12.93 -13.10 6.91
N GLY A 84 -14.12 -12.58 7.23
CA GLY A 84 -15.23 -12.44 6.30
C GLY A 84 -14.95 -11.46 5.16
N TRP A 85 -14.42 -10.28 5.50
CA TRP A 85 -13.83 -9.32 4.55
C TRP A 85 -12.76 -8.45 5.22
N ALA A 86 -11.81 -7.98 4.43
CA ALA A 86 -10.81 -6.99 4.84
C ALA A 86 -10.85 -5.76 3.92
N GLY A 87 -10.70 -4.58 4.52
CA GLY A 87 -10.66 -3.30 3.82
C GLY A 87 -9.30 -2.64 3.94
N LEU A 88 -8.89 -1.90 2.90
CA LEU A 88 -7.75 -0.98 2.91
C LEU A 88 -8.23 0.41 2.49
N ALA A 89 -7.85 1.44 3.24
CA ALA A 89 -8.03 2.84 2.87
C ALA A 89 -6.70 3.44 2.41
N TRP A 90 -6.63 3.81 1.13
CA TRP A 90 -5.42 4.37 0.53
C TRP A 90 -5.08 5.76 1.08
N GLY A 91 -6.06 6.49 1.61
CA GLY A 91 -5.88 7.80 2.25
C GLY A 91 -5.84 7.78 3.76
N GLY A 92 -5.81 6.61 4.41
CA GLY A 92 -5.69 6.51 5.86
C GLY A 92 -6.97 6.77 6.65
N GLY A 93 -8.14 6.86 6.00
CA GLY A 93 -9.44 7.02 6.64
C GLY A 93 -10.58 6.42 5.80
N MET A 94 -11.79 6.30 6.35
CA MET A 94 -12.90 5.68 5.61
C MET A 94 -13.43 6.56 4.47
N THR A 95 -13.44 7.88 4.64
CA THR A 95 -14.12 8.79 3.71
C THR A 95 -13.16 9.45 2.74
N GLN A 96 -13.67 9.77 1.55
CA GLN A 96 -13.05 10.66 0.58
C GLN A 96 -11.66 10.22 0.07
N ASN A 97 -11.46 8.91 0.00
CA ASN A 97 -10.31 8.30 -0.64
C ASN A 97 -10.73 6.93 -1.24
N PRO A 98 -9.95 6.39 -2.19
CA PRO A 98 -10.18 5.06 -2.71
C PRO A 98 -10.07 4.03 -1.58
N LEU A 99 -11.02 3.11 -1.56
CA LEU A 99 -11.04 1.99 -0.64
C LEU A 99 -10.93 0.69 -1.44
N ALA A 100 -10.14 -0.24 -0.92
CA ALA A 100 -10.18 -1.64 -1.34
C ALA A 100 -11.04 -2.42 -0.35
N ALA A 101 -11.98 -3.24 -0.82
CA ALA A 101 -12.64 -4.24 0.01
C ALA A 101 -12.46 -5.62 -0.63
N ALA A 102 -11.92 -6.59 0.11
CA ALA A 102 -11.54 -7.90 -0.40
C ALA A 102 -12.01 -9.04 0.51
N TRP A 103 -12.27 -10.19 -0.09
CA TRP A 103 -12.68 -11.41 0.62
C TRP A 103 -12.43 -12.66 -0.22
N GLY A 104 -12.38 -13.80 0.46
CA GLY A 104 -12.30 -15.12 -0.18
C GLY A 104 -13.62 -15.55 -0.83
N THR A 105 -13.52 -16.25 -1.97
CA THR A 105 -14.62 -16.87 -2.71
C THR A 105 -14.38 -18.37 -2.85
N SER A 106 -15.34 -19.14 -3.38
CA SER A 106 -15.14 -20.59 -3.59
C SER A 106 -13.97 -20.92 -4.52
N THR A 107 -13.62 -20.03 -5.45
CA THR A 107 -12.59 -20.25 -6.47
C THR A 107 -11.31 -19.45 -6.26
N GLY A 108 -11.23 -18.60 -5.23
CA GLY A 108 -10.12 -17.68 -5.05
C GLY A 108 -10.44 -16.58 -4.06
N ALA A 109 -10.09 -15.34 -4.41
CA ALA A 109 -10.47 -14.17 -3.68
C ALA A 109 -10.80 -13.05 -4.66
N ILE A 110 -11.63 -12.11 -4.26
CA ILE A 110 -11.98 -10.93 -5.05
C ILE A 110 -11.68 -9.66 -4.29
N ILE A 111 -11.61 -8.57 -5.05
CA ILE A 111 -11.36 -7.23 -4.55
C ILE A 111 -12.28 -6.24 -5.26
N SER A 112 -12.75 -5.26 -4.50
CA SER A 112 -13.70 -4.26 -4.90
C SER A 112 -13.13 -2.86 -4.73
N SER A 113 -13.33 -2.01 -5.73
CA SER A 113 -13.06 -0.59 -5.67
C SER A 113 -14.25 0.14 -5.06
N ARG A 114 -14.02 0.82 -3.94
CA ARG A 114 -15.07 1.46 -3.13
C ARG A 114 -14.72 2.91 -2.80
N TRP A 115 -15.76 3.69 -2.50
CA TRP A 115 -15.64 5.07 -2.02
C TRP A 115 -16.79 5.38 -1.06
N ALA A 116 -16.50 6.15 -0.02
CA ALA A 116 -17.51 6.65 0.91
C ALA A 116 -17.39 8.17 1.06
N THR A 117 -18.51 8.89 1.07
CA THR A 117 -18.53 10.32 1.42
C THR A 117 -18.98 10.59 2.85
N GLY A 118 -19.32 9.53 3.60
CA GLY A 118 -19.66 9.55 5.01
C GLY A 118 -19.53 8.14 5.63
N HIS A 119 -19.85 7.99 6.91
CA HIS A 119 -19.74 6.72 7.64
C HIS A 119 -20.97 5.83 7.40
N TYR A 120 -21.10 5.35 6.17
CA TYR A 120 -22.11 4.38 5.74
C TYR A 120 -21.50 3.47 4.68
N LEU A 121 -22.24 2.46 4.23
CA LEU A 121 -21.77 1.45 3.28
C LEU A 121 -21.06 2.09 2.06
N PRO A 122 -19.74 1.86 1.88
CA PRO A 122 -19.03 2.37 0.72
C PRO A 122 -19.61 1.85 -0.59
N GLN A 123 -19.82 2.77 -1.54
CA GLN A 123 -20.37 2.46 -2.86
C GLN A 123 -19.27 2.08 -3.84
N ALA A 124 -19.63 1.40 -4.93
CA ALA A 124 -18.69 1.07 -5.99
C ALA A 124 -18.05 2.34 -6.58
N TYR A 125 -16.75 2.32 -6.80
CA TYR A 125 -15.97 3.48 -7.23
C TYR A 125 -15.25 3.23 -8.54
N ALA A 126 -15.57 4.02 -9.56
CA ALA A 126 -14.98 3.91 -10.89
C ALA A 126 -13.64 4.65 -11.06
N GLY A 127 -13.25 5.52 -10.10
CA GLY A 127 -12.00 6.27 -10.18
C GLY A 127 -10.75 5.45 -9.87
N SER A 128 -10.93 4.21 -9.36
CA SER A 128 -9.87 3.20 -9.31
C SER A 128 -10.36 1.86 -9.84
N THR A 129 -9.45 1.07 -10.41
CA THR A 129 -9.74 -0.25 -10.95
C THR A 129 -8.72 -1.26 -10.48
N TYR A 130 -9.20 -2.46 -10.13
CA TYR A 130 -8.34 -3.58 -9.74
C TYR A 130 -8.34 -4.65 -10.83
N GLN A 131 -7.14 -5.06 -11.26
CA GLN A 131 -6.93 -6.19 -12.15
C GLN A 131 -6.31 -7.32 -11.33
N ILE A 132 -7.12 -8.34 -11.02
CA ILE A 132 -6.71 -9.49 -10.20
C ILE A 132 -5.70 -10.32 -10.99
N PHE A 133 -4.58 -10.66 -10.34
CA PHE A 133 -3.59 -11.57 -10.89
C PHE A 133 -4.04 -13.01 -10.76
N LYS A 134 -3.74 -13.84 -11.77
CA LYS A 134 -3.92 -15.30 -11.69
C LYS A 134 -2.99 -15.91 -10.66
N ARG A 135 -1.74 -15.42 -10.59
CA ARG A 135 -0.73 -15.84 -9.61
C ARG A 135 -0.82 -14.98 -8.35
N GLY A 136 -0.61 -15.59 -7.19
CA GLY A 136 -0.74 -14.89 -5.92
C GLY A 136 -2.18 -14.59 -5.52
N THR A 137 -3.18 -15.14 -6.19
CA THR A 137 -4.59 -15.09 -5.75
C THR A 137 -5.06 -16.51 -5.48
N LYS A 138 -5.46 -16.81 -4.24
CA LYS A 138 -5.74 -18.19 -3.81
C LYS A 138 -6.63 -18.24 -2.59
N ASN A 139 -7.24 -19.40 -2.40
CA ASN A 139 -8.16 -19.66 -1.30
C ASN A 139 -7.95 -21.08 -0.77
N ASN A 140 -7.21 -21.24 0.33
CA ASN A 140 -6.89 -22.56 0.90
C ASN A 140 -7.42 -22.71 2.32
N GLY A 141 -7.38 -23.92 2.90
CA GLY A 141 -7.97 -24.21 4.22
C GLY A 141 -7.60 -23.29 5.38
N THR A 142 -6.56 -22.46 5.26
CA THR A 142 -6.12 -21.53 6.31
C THR A 142 -6.31 -20.06 5.96
N HIS A 143 -6.14 -19.68 4.69
CA HIS A 143 -6.11 -18.28 4.26
C HIS A 143 -6.79 -18.07 2.91
N TRP A 144 -7.30 -16.87 2.73
CA TRP A 144 -7.54 -16.30 1.41
C TRP A 144 -6.50 -15.23 1.10
N GLN A 145 -6.15 -15.12 -0.17
CA GLN A 145 -5.19 -14.15 -0.66
C GLN A 145 -5.68 -13.59 -1.99
N VAL A 146 -5.67 -12.27 -2.13
CA VAL A 146 -5.87 -11.58 -3.41
C VAL A 146 -4.62 -10.78 -3.73
N THR A 147 -4.14 -10.86 -4.98
CA THR A 147 -3.12 -9.95 -5.52
C THR A 147 -3.72 -9.27 -6.73
N ALA A 148 -3.68 -7.94 -6.76
CA ALA A 148 -4.22 -7.17 -7.87
C ALA A 148 -3.39 -5.93 -8.15
N LYS A 149 -3.22 -5.60 -9.43
CA LYS A 149 -2.80 -4.26 -9.84
C LYS A 149 -3.94 -3.30 -9.58
N CYS A 150 -3.68 -2.19 -8.89
CA CYS A 150 -4.60 -1.05 -8.85
C CYS A 150 -4.11 0.09 -9.74
N SER A 151 -4.99 0.56 -10.62
CA SER A 151 -4.88 1.84 -11.32
C SER A 151 -5.81 2.86 -10.68
N GLY A 152 -5.32 4.08 -10.43
CA GLY A 152 -6.10 5.18 -9.83
C GLY A 152 -6.17 5.18 -8.30
N CYS A 153 -5.54 4.22 -7.61
CA CYS A 153 -5.52 4.19 -6.14
C CYS A 153 -4.59 5.24 -5.49
N THR A 154 -3.56 5.69 -6.20
CA THR A 154 -2.47 6.53 -5.64
C THR A 154 -2.68 8.02 -5.86
N SER A 155 -3.71 8.40 -6.62
CA SER A 155 -4.05 9.80 -6.90
C SER A 155 -5.56 9.94 -7.03
N TYR A 156 -6.16 10.77 -6.19
CA TYR A 156 -7.61 10.92 -6.13
C TYR A 156 -8.02 12.33 -5.72
N ALA A 157 -9.15 12.78 -6.23
CA ALA A 157 -9.74 14.07 -5.90
C ALA A 157 -10.73 13.93 -4.74
N TYR A 158 -10.74 14.89 -3.84
CA TYR A 158 -11.80 14.99 -2.84
C TYR A 158 -13.06 15.57 -3.49
N GLY A 159 -14.10 14.74 -3.68
CA GLY A 159 -15.37 15.19 -4.26
C GLY A 159 -15.20 15.87 -5.63
N SER A 160 -15.85 17.00 -5.85
CA SER A 160 -15.71 17.84 -7.05
C SER A 160 -14.54 18.84 -6.99
N SER A 161 -13.67 18.75 -5.99
CA SER A 161 -12.56 19.70 -5.84
C SER A 161 -11.48 19.49 -6.92
N SER A 162 -10.78 20.57 -7.26
CA SER A 162 -9.55 20.53 -8.07
C SER A 162 -8.33 20.06 -7.28
N ILE A 163 -8.49 19.76 -5.99
CA ILE A 163 -7.40 19.33 -5.10
C ILE A 163 -7.21 17.83 -5.26
N ILE A 164 -6.03 17.45 -5.75
CA ILE A 164 -5.64 16.06 -5.94
C ILE A 164 -4.73 15.64 -4.80
N SER A 165 -5.18 14.65 -4.03
CA SER A 165 -4.34 13.94 -3.06
C SER A 165 -3.49 12.92 -3.82
N ARG A 166 -2.20 12.82 -3.47
CA ARG A 166 -1.27 11.86 -4.07
C ARG A 166 -0.43 11.16 -3.01
N LEU A 167 -0.22 9.88 -3.20
CA LEU A 167 0.71 9.10 -2.39
C LEU A 167 2.15 9.37 -2.84
N SER A 168 3.07 9.37 -1.89
CA SER A 168 4.50 9.46 -2.16
C SER A 168 5.00 8.14 -2.77
N PRO A 169 5.63 8.15 -3.96
CA PRO A 169 6.16 6.93 -4.57
C PRO A 169 7.41 6.38 -3.89
N THR A 170 8.11 7.16 -3.06
CA THR A 170 9.43 6.82 -2.49
C THR A 170 9.54 7.08 -0.99
N GLY A 171 8.41 7.07 -0.27
CA GLY A 171 8.41 7.28 1.17
C GLY A 171 7.19 6.71 1.90
N SER A 172 6.99 7.16 3.13
CA SER A 172 5.92 6.69 4.00
C SER A 172 4.56 7.29 3.62
N ASN A 173 3.53 6.43 3.50
CA ASN A 173 2.14 6.79 3.25
C ASN A 173 1.25 6.29 4.40
N ARG A 174 0.35 7.14 4.91
CA ARG A 174 -0.56 6.74 5.99
C ARG A 174 -1.74 5.93 5.43
N PHE A 175 -1.88 4.69 5.86
CA PHE A 175 -3.01 3.82 5.51
C PHE A 175 -3.83 3.45 6.74
N ALA A 176 -5.04 2.96 6.46
CA ALA A 176 -5.89 2.32 7.44
C ALA A 176 -6.42 1.00 6.88
N PHE A 177 -6.76 0.07 7.77
CA PHE A 177 -7.48 -1.14 7.41
C PHE A 177 -8.75 -1.27 8.25
N ALA A 178 -9.67 -2.05 7.72
CA ALA A 178 -10.90 -2.44 8.38
C ALA A 178 -11.10 -3.95 8.24
N TYR A 179 -11.84 -4.53 9.17
CA TYR A 179 -12.07 -5.97 9.24
C TYR A 179 -13.48 -6.31 9.72
N SER A 180 -14.12 -7.33 9.13
CA SER A 180 -15.28 -8.01 9.71
C SER A 180 -15.22 -9.53 9.53
N ALA A 181 -15.69 -10.28 10.54
CA ALA A 181 -15.88 -11.73 10.45
C ALA A 181 -17.08 -12.10 9.57
N LEU A 182 -18.04 -11.19 9.40
CA LEU A 182 -19.22 -11.42 8.59
C LEU A 182 -18.86 -11.30 7.11
N LYS A 183 -19.30 -12.27 6.32
CA LYS A 183 -19.10 -12.25 4.87
C LYS A 183 -20.02 -11.21 4.20
N PRO A 184 -19.64 -10.68 3.03
CA PRO A 184 -20.56 -9.94 2.18
C PRO A 184 -21.81 -10.75 1.83
N SER A 185 -22.93 -10.07 1.53
CA SER A 185 -24.23 -10.69 1.24
C SER A 185 -24.23 -11.56 -0.02
N ASN A 186 -23.43 -11.20 -1.02
CA ASN A 186 -23.14 -12.00 -2.21
C ASN A 186 -21.62 -12.09 -2.45
N PRO A 187 -20.93 -13.06 -1.82
CA PRO A 187 -19.47 -13.17 -1.93
C PRO A 187 -18.93 -13.38 -3.35
N SER A 188 -19.76 -13.73 -4.34
CA SER A 188 -19.33 -13.87 -5.73
C SER A 188 -19.29 -12.56 -6.52
N SER A 189 -19.90 -11.48 -5.99
CA SER A 189 -19.99 -10.19 -6.67
C SER A 189 -19.09 -9.15 -6.02
N ASN A 190 -18.17 -8.55 -6.78
CA ASN A 190 -17.34 -7.46 -6.26
C ASN A 190 -18.15 -6.19 -5.90
N THR A 191 -19.41 -6.07 -6.31
CA THR A 191 -20.31 -4.98 -5.89
C THR A 191 -21.20 -5.34 -4.70
N SER A 192 -21.03 -6.52 -4.10
CA SER A 192 -21.81 -6.98 -2.93
C SER A 192 -21.85 -5.96 -1.80
N ASP A 193 -22.98 -5.90 -1.11
CA ASP A 193 -23.09 -5.24 0.18
C ASP A 193 -22.38 -6.05 1.26
N PHE A 194 -21.96 -5.38 2.33
CA PHE A 194 -21.31 -5.99 3.49
C PHE A 194 -21.62 -5.16 4.75
N GLY A 195 -21.61 -5.82 5.91
CA GLY A 195 -21.83 -5.16 7.19
C GLY A 195 -20.65 -4.30 7.64
N GLU A 196 -20.86 -3.52 8.69
CA GLU A 196 -19.83 -2.69 9.32
C GLU A 196 -18.64 -3.52 9.82
N HIS A 197 -17.45 -2.90 9.84
CA HIS A 197 -16.26 -3.51 10.41
C HIS A 197 -16.32 -3.58 11.94
N SER A 198 -15.74 -4.63 12.50
CA SER A 198 -15.57 -4.79 13.95
C SER A 198 -14.23 -4.23 14.45
N VAL A 199 -13.23 -4.13 13.58
CA VAL A 199 -11.89 -3.63 13.93
C VAL A 199 -11.37 -2.72 12.83
N ILE A 200 -10.67 -1.67 13.25
CA ILE A 200 -9.88 -0.80 12.39
C ILE A 200 -8.44 -0.70 12.91
N GLY A 201 -7.51 -0.34 12.04
CA GLY A 201 -6.15 0.00 12.45
C GLY A 201 -5.47 0.89 11.43
N TYR A 202 -4.37 1.50 11.82
CA TYR A 202 -3.66 2.50 11.03
C TYR A 202 -2.16 2.24 11.08
N TRP A 203 -1.47 2.55 10.00
CA TRP A 203 -0.03 2.40 9.95
C TRP A 203 0.60 3.31 8.88
N ASN A 204 1.91 3.48 8.98
CA ASN A 204 2.74 4.15 8.00
C ASN A 204 3.38 3.11 7.07
N HIS A 205 2.98 3.09 5.81
CA HIS A 205 3.45 2.13 4.81
C HIS A 205 4.59 2.72 3.98
N ASP A 206 5.76 2.09 3.97
CA ASP A 206 6.90 2.56 3.17
C ASP A 206 6.79 2.12 1.70
N PHE A 207 6.79 3.08 0.78
CA PHE A 207 6.90 2.80 -0.66
C PHE A 207 8.35 2.83 -1.16
N GLY A 208 9.27 3.47 -0.43
CA GLY A 208 10.69 3.55 -0.79
C GLY A 208 11.34 2.18 -0.93
N SER A 209 11.04 1.26 -0.01
CA SER A 209 11.55 -0.11 -0.05
C SER A 209 10.69 -1.09 -0.87
N ALA A 210 9.61 -0.62 -1.51
CA ALA A 210 8.67 -1.41 -2.29
C ALA A 210 8.89 -1.31 -3.81
N ALA A 211 9.98 -0.68 -4.24
CA ALA A 211 10.24 -0.34 -5.64
C ALA A 211 10.62 -1.57 -6.49
N ASN A 212 10.02 -1.69 -7.67
CA ASN A 212 10.26 -2.77 -8.62
C ASN A 212 10.69 -2.20 -9.99
N PRO A 213 11.95 -2.39 -10.43
CA PRO A 213 12.42 -1.95 -11.75
C PRO A 213 11.67 -2.57 -12.92
N SER A 214 11.27 -3.83 -12.79
CA SER A 214 10.53 -4.57 -13.82
C SER A 214 9.02 -4.58 -13.59
N PHE A 215 8.46 -3.56 -12.93
CA PHE A 215 7.05 -3.52 -12.50
C PHE A 215 6.07 -3.87 -13.63
N THR A 216 6.17 -3.20 -14.78
CA THR A 216 5.27 -3.44 -15.92
C THR A 216 5.36 -4.88 -16.43
N SER A 217 6.57 -5.43 -16.52
CA SER A 217 6.79 -6.82 -16.97
C SER A 217 6.27 -7.84 -15.95
N LEU A 218 6.43 -7.55 -14.65
CA LEU A 218 5.87 -8.38 -13.58
C LEU A 218 4.34 -8.34 -13.57
N VAL A 219 3.73 -7.17 -13.79
CA VAL A 219 2.27 -7.06 -13.96
C VAL A 219 1.81 -7.95 -15.12
N ALA A 220 2.40 -7.79 -16.30
CA ALA A 220 2.01 -8.54 -17.49
C ALA A 220 2.16 -10.07 -17.32
N LYS A 221 3.21 -10.51 -16.61
CA LYS A 221 3.46 -11.94 -16.30
C LYS A 221 2.39 -12.56 -15.39
N ASN A 222 1.76 -11.77 -14.53
CA ASN A 222 0.88 -12.28 -13.47
C ASN A 222 -0.62 -12.14 -13.77
N LEU A 223 -0.99 -11.34 -14.78
CA LEU A 223 -2.37 -11.22 -15.31
C LEU A 223 -2.79 -12.44 -16.13
#